data_AF-A0A381FG94-F1
#
_entry.id   AF-A0A381FG94-F1
#
_cell.length_a   1.000
_cell.length_b   1.000
_cell.length_c   1.000
_cell.angle_alpha   90.00
_cell.angle_beta   90.00
_cell.angle_gamma   90.00
#
_symmetry.space_group_name_H-M   'P 1'
#
loop_
_entity.id
_entity.type
_entity.pdbx_description
1 polymer ?
#
loop_
_entity_poly.entity_id
_entity_poly.type
_entity_poly.pdbx_seq_one_letter_code
_entity_poly.pdbx_strand_id
1 'polypeptide(L)'
;MNERILEGEFWTAKKVENNYIVSIKDKSSILQALNDFVLNQNIKSGQITGIGAVSEATLRFFDFSTKDYVDKKFDEQMEVTNISGNVSVLDEKPLLHLHITLGRQDYSAIAGHLQDAKIRGAGEFFFYPLETAIYKTKNEEVGINLYNFEKSNEKP
;
A
#
# COMPACT_ATOMS: atom_id res chain seq x y z
N MET A 1 -16.37 19.46 17.00
CA MET A 1 -14.92 19.23 17.26
C MET A 1 -14.19 19.55 15.98
N ASN A 2 -13.22 20.46 15.99
CA ASN A 2 -12.41 20.71 14.79
C ASN A 2 -11.62 19.45 14.49
N GLU A 3 -11.94 18.77 13.38
CA GLU A 3 -11.19 17.62 12.90
C GLU A 3 -9.77 18.08 12.58
N ARG A 4 -8.81 17.67 13.41
CA ARG A 4 -7.40 18.05 13.29
C ARG A 4 -6.79 17.37 12.07
N ILE A 5 -6.08 18.14 11.25
CA ILE A 5 -5.24 17.60 10.18
C ILE A 5 -4.09 16.81 10.83
N LEU A 6 -3.91 15.58 10.38
CA LEU A 6 -2.80 14.71 10.74
C LEU A 6 -1.68 14.93 9.72
N GLU A 7 -0.44 14.91 10.17
CA GLU A 7 0.71 15.19 9.31
C GLU A 7 1.80 14.15 9.60
N GLY A 8 2.39 13.63 8.52
CA GLY A 8 3.60 12.84 8.56
C GLY A 8 4.68 13.43 7.65
N GLU A 9 5.76 12.68 7.47
CA GLU A 9 6.91 13.17 6.71
C GLU A 9 6.53 13.43 5.24
N PHE A 10 5.73 12.53 4.67
CA PHE A 10 5.41 12.51 3.24
C PHE A 10 3.92 12.68 2.92
N TRP A 11 3.07 12.91 3.92
CA TRP A 11 1.63 12.92 3.74
C TRP A 11 0.94 13.87 4.72
N THR A 12 -0.26 14.29 4.37
CA THR A 12 -1.25 14.83 5.30
C THR A 12 -2.49 13.93 5.24
N ALA A 13 -3.22 13.85 6.34
CA ALA A 13 -4.44 13.06 6.39
C ALA A 13 -5.52 13.73 7.22
N LYS A 14 -6.75 13.37 6.90
CA LYS A 14 -7.91 13.74 7.70
C LYS A 14 -8.61 12.47 8.14
N LYS A 15 -8.82 12.32 9.45
CA LYS A 15 -9.69 11.26 9.98
C LYS A 15 -11.15 11.69 9.75
N VAL A 16 -11.94 10.83 9.12
CA VAL A 16 -13.36 11.02 8.85
C VAL A 16 -14.07 9.78 9.37
N GLU A 17 -14.84 9.94 10.44
CA GLU A 17 -15.43 8.83 11.19
C GLU A 17 -14.33 7.82 11.62
N ASN A 18 -14.46 6.56 11.19
CA ASN A 18 -13.49 5.50 11.45
C ASN A 18 -12.42 5.37 10.36
N ASN A 19 -12.48 6.20 9.30
CA ASN A 19 -11.61 6.09 8.13
C ASN A 19 -10.62 7.26 8.07
N TYR A 20 -9.66 7.16 7.16
CA TYR A 20 -8.74 8.25 6.85
C TYR A 20 -8.75 8.57 5.36
N ILE A 21 -8.72 9.87 5.06
CA ILE A 21 -8.39 10.40 3.73
C ILE A 21 -6.94 10.83 3.80
N VAL A 22 -6.08 10.23 2.98
CA VAL A 22 -4.63 10.45 2.99
C VAL A 22 -4.21 11.09 1.67
N SER A 23 -3.47 12.20 1.76
CA SER A 23 -2.87 12.91 0.64
C SER A 23 -1.35 12.78 0.72
N ILE A 24 -0.75 12.08 -0.24
CA ILE A 24 0.71 11.94 -0.36
C ILE A 24 1.28 13.15 -1.09
N LYS A 25 2.42 13.67 -0.62
CA LYS A 25 3.09 14.84 -1.19
C LYS A 25 3.67 14.52 -2.57
N ASP A 26 3.71 15.53 -3.44
CA ASP A 26 4.39 15.45 -4.74
C ASP A 26 5.85 15.02 -4.56
N LYS A 27 6.35 14.18 -5.47
CA LYS A 27 7.71 13.60 -5.49
C LYS A 27 8.02 12.65 -4.33
N SER A 28 7.05 12.22 -3.54
CA SER A 28 7.23 11.21 -2.50
C SER A 28 6.97 9.78 -3.01
N SER A 29 7.65 8.81 -2.40
CA SER A 29 7.37 7.39 -2.59
C SER A 29 6.03 7.03 -1.94
N ILE A 30 5.16 6.35 -2.69
CA ILE A 30 3.88 5.86 -2.19
C ILE A 30 4.11 4.86 -1.06
N LEU A 31 5.03 3.91 -1.25
CA LEU A 31 5.27 2.87 -0.25
C LEU A 31 5.86 3.46 1.04
N GLN A 32 6.79 4.40 0.95
CA GLN A 32 7.36 5.07 2.13
C GLN A 32 6.30 5.89 2.87
N ALA A 33 5.51 6.69 2.15
CA ALA A 33 4.48 7.52 2.77
C ALA A 33 3.37 6.69 3.44
N LEU A 34 2.90 5.61 2.81
CA LEU A 34 1.89 4.74 3.40
C LEU A 34 2.44 3.94 4.59
N ASN A 35 3.70 3.50 4.55
CA ASN A 35 4.33 2.86 5.71
C ASN A 35 4.47 3.83 6.89
N ASP A 36 4.94 5.06 6.63
CA ASP A 36 5.00 6.11 7.64
C ASP A 36 3.62 6.39 8.23
N PHE A 37 2.59 6.48 7.39
CA PHE A 37 1.20 6.68 7.83
C PHE A 37 0.73 5.57 8.77
N VAL A 38 0.85 4.29 8.39
CA VAL A 38 0.34 3.18 9.22
C VAL A 38 1.09 3.06 10.54
N LEU A 39 2.39 3.39 10.56
CA LEU A 39 3.19 3.41 11.78
C LEU A 39 2.77 4.55 12.70
N ASN A 40 2.65 5.78 12.20
CA ASN A 40 2.24 6.95 12.99
C ASN A 40 0.83 6.79 13.58
N GLN A 41 -0.06 6.10 12.86
CA GLN A 41 -1.44 5.87 13.30
C GLN A 41 -1.62 4.55 14.07
N ASN A 42 -0.54 3.79 14.30
CA ASN A 42 -0.56 2.48 14.96
C ASN A 42 -1.59 1.51 14.36
N ILE A 43 -1.69 1.48 13.03
CA ILE A 43 -2.65 0.65 12.32
C ILE A 43 -2.04 -0.73 12.06
N LYS A 44 -2.72 -1.77 12.54
CA LYS A 44 -2.27 -3.17 12.40
C LYS A 44 -2.90 -3.90 11.23
N SER A 45 -4.03 -3.42 10.73
CA SER A 45 -4.74 -4.00 9.60
C SER A 45 -5.74 -3.02 9.01
N GLY A 46 -6.11 -3.26 7.76
CA GLY A 46 -7.04 -2.41 7.05
C GLY A 46 -6.96 -2.58 5.54
N GLN A 47 -7.82 -1.86 4.84
CA GLN A 47 -7.84 -1.79 3.39
C GLN A 47 -7.36 -0.40 2.94
N ILE A 48 -6.65 -0.39 1.82
CA ILE A 48 -6.20 0.82 1.13
C ILE A 48 -6.75 0.81 -0.28
N THR A 49 -7.28 1.95 -0.72
CA THR A 49 -7.53 2.23 -2.13
C THR A 49 -7.17 3.67 -2.45
N GLY A 50 -6.85 3.96 -3.70
CA GLY A 50 -6.51 5.32 -4.09
C GLY A 50 -6.23 5.47 -5.58
N ILE A 51 -6.05 6.73 -5.95
CA ILE A 51 -5.75 7.20 -7.31
C ILE A 51 -4.67 8.28 -7.24
N GLY A 52 -4.16 8.69 -8.40
CA GLY A 52 -3.16 9.74 -8.48
C GLY A 52 -2.36 9.66 -9.77
N ALA A 53 -1.19 10.29 -9.79
CA ALA A 53 -0.27 10.23 -10.91
C ALA A 53 1.16 10.03 -10.41
N VAL A 54 1.98 9.33 -11.19
CA VAL A 54 3.35 8.95 -10.84
C VAL A 54 4.33 9.27 -11.97
N SER A 55 5.57 9.59 -11.62
CA SER A 55 6.66 9.76 -12.59
C SER A 55 7.45 8.47 -12.84
N GLU A 56 7.39 7.53 -11.90
CA GLU A 56 8.03 6.23 -12.01
C GLU A 56 7.29 5.20 -11.16
N ALA A 57 7.34 3.93 -11.55
CA ALA A 57 6.82 2.81 -10.78
C ALA A 57 7.68 1.56 -10.98
N THR A 58 7.85 0.77 -9.93
CA THR A 58 8.44 -0.57 -9.99
C THR A 58 7.37 -1.58 -9.65
N LEU A 59 7.09 -2.49 -10.59
CA LEU A 59 6.17 -3.60 -10.40
C LEU A 59 6.95 -4.90 -10.23
N ARG A 60 6.40 -5.80 -9.42
CA ARG A 60 7.00 -7.08 -9.08
C ARG A 60 6.11 -8.22 -9.58
N PHE A 61 6.74 -9.25 -10.12
CA PHE A 61 6.09 -10.49 -10.51
C PHE A 61 6.76 -11.65 -9.77
N PHE A 62 5.98 -12.54 -9.17
CA PHE A 62 6.51 -13.75 -8.53
C PHE A 62 6.42 -14.92 -9.49
N ASP A 63 7.55 -15.53 -9.80
CA ASP A 63 7.61 -16.74 -10.62
C ASP A 63 7.59 -17.97 -9.70
N PHE A 64 6.48 -18.72 -9.72
CA PHE A 64 6.32 -19.91 -8.89
C PHE A 64 7.25 -21.08 -9.28
N SER A 65 7.79 -21.08 -10.50
CA SER A 65 8.70 -22.13 -10.96
C SER A 65 10.10 -21.99 -10.35
N THR A 66 10.57 -20.75 -10.17
CA THR A 66 11.86 -20.43 -9.54
C THR A 66 11.71 -20.05 -8.06
N LYS A 67 10.49 -19.68 -7.63
CA LYS A 67 10.19 -19.02 -6.37
C LYS A 67 10.93 -17.69 -6.18
N ASP A 68 11.25 -17.01 -7.28
CA ASP A 68 11.94 -15.73 -7.29
C ASP A 68 11.01 -14.60 -7.75
N TYR A 69 11.40 -13.37 -7.38
CA TYR A 69 10.73 -12.17 -7.82
C TYR A 69 11.47 -11.52 -8.99
N VAL A 70 10.71 -11.10 -9.99
CA VAL A 70 11.18 -10.29 -11.13
C VAL A 70 10.60 -8.90 -11.01
N ASP A 71 11.47 -7.91 -10.86
CA ASP A 71 11.09 -6.50 -10.78
C ASP A 71 11.23 -5.84 -12.15
N LYS A 72 10.26 -4.99 -12.50
CA LYS A 72 10.29 -4.16 -13.70
C LYS A 72 10.02 -2.71 -13.34
N LYS A 73 10.98 -1.85 -13.62
CA LYS A 73 10.86 -0.39 -13.49
C LYS A 73 10.28 0.22 -14.76
N PHE A 74 9.37 1.16 -14.58
CA PHE A 74 8.80 2.04 -15.59
C PHE A 74 9.14 3.47 -15.19
N ASP A 75 9.91 4.18 -16.02
CA ASP A 75 10.41 5.54 -15.77
C ASP A 75 9.73 6.51 -16.74
N GLU A 76 8.42 6.69 -16.56
CA GLU A 76 7.56 7.49 -17.41
C GLU A 76 6.35 8.00 -16.61
N GLN A 77 5.76 9.10 -17.06
CA GLN A 77 4.53 9.62 -16.47
C GLN A 77 3.37 8.63 -16.69
N MET A 78 2.68 8.27 -15.61
CA MET A 78 1.52 7.38 -15.65
C MET A 78 0.43 7.85 -14.67
N GLU A 79 -0.82 7.64 -15.05
CA GLU A 79 -1.96 7.79 -14.15
C GLU A 79 -2.14 6.53 -13.32
N VAL A 80 -2.25 6.68 -12.00
CA VAL A 80 -2.68 5.63 -11.08
C VAL A 80 -4.20 5.55 -11.15
N THR A 81 -4.68 4.68 -12.04
CA THR A 81 -6.13 4.45 -12.20
C THR A 81 -6.76 3.77 -11.00
N ASN A 82 -6.00 2.93 -10.28
CA ASN A 82 -6.39 2.31 -9.03
C ASN A 82 -5.17 1.73 -8.30
N ILE A 83 -5.08 1.98 -7.00
CA ILE A 83 -4.34 1.15 -6.04
C ILE A 83 -5.36 0.39 -5.19
N SER A 84 -5.07 -0.87 -4.92
CA SER A 84 -5.85 -1.68 -3.99
C SER A 84 -4.93 -2.57 -3.19
N GLY A 85 -5.14 -2.62 -1.89
CA GLY A 85 -4.31 -3.43 -1.02
C GLY A 85 -4.78 -3.46 0.41
N ASN A 86 -3.93 -4.05 1.25
CA ASN A 86 -4.19 -4.22 2.67
C ASN A 86 -2.96 -3.95 3.52
N VAL A 87 -3.22 -3.64 4.78
CA VAL A 87 -2.27 -3.72 5.88
C VAL A 87 -2.54 -5.01 6.65
N SER A 88 -1.46 -5.66 7.08
CA SER A 88 -1.46 -6.84 7.94
C SER A 88 -0.23 -6.78 8.85
N VAL A 89 -0.07 -7.77 9.74
CA VAL A 89 1.10 -7.87 10.62
C VAL A 89 1.97 -9.06 10.21
N LEU A 90 3.28 -8.83 10.09
CA LEU A 90 4.31 -9.87 9.93
C LEU A 90 5.43 -9.55 10.91
N ASP A 91 5.82 -10.53 11.73
CA ASP A 91 6.88 -10.38 12.76
C ASP A 91 6.71 -9.10 13.60
N GLU A 92 5.48 -8.89 14.10
CA GLU A 92 5.05 -7.74 14.91
C GLU A 92 5.18 -6.36 14.23
N LYS A 93 5.41 -6.32 12.92
CA LYS A 93 5.48 -5.08 12.13
C LYS A 93 4.34 -5.01 11.11
N PRO A 94 3.80 -3.80 10.84
CA PRO A 94 2.89 -3.62 9.72
C PRO A 94 3.54 -4.02 8.40
N LEU A 95 2.75 -4.70 7.57
CA LEU A 95 3.11 -5.14 6.23
C LEU A 95 2.02 -4.67 5.25
N LEU A 96 2.42 -3.78 4.35
CA LEU A 96 1.62 -3.39 3.21
C LEU A 96 1.70 -4.46 2.11
N HIS A 97 0.55 -4.79 1.53
CA HIS A 97 0.47 -5.56 0.30
C HIS A 97 -0.42 -4.80 -0.69
N LEU A 98 0.20 -4.20 -1.70
CA LEU A 98 -0.44 -3.30 -2.64
C LEU A 98 -0.32 -3.83 -4.06
N HIS A 99 -1.43 -3.79 -4.79
CA HIS A 99 -1.45 -3.94 -6.24
C HIS A 99 -1.90 -2.62 -6.86
N ILE A 100 -1.47 -2.39 -8.10
CA ILE A 100 -1.70 -1.13 -8.81
C ILE A 100 -2.08 -1.39 -10.27
N THR A 101 -2.92 -0.52 -10.82
CA THR A 101 -3.16 -0.39 -12.26
C THR A 101 -2.77 1.02 -12.71
N LEU A 102 -1.90 1.10 -13.70
CA LEU A 102 -1.33 2.33 -14.23
C LEU A 102 -1.78 2.51 -15.68
N GLY A 103 -2.22 3.71 -16.04
CA GLY A 103 -2.51 4.14 -17.40
C GLY A 103 -1.34 4.95 -17.97
N ARG A 104 -0.81 4.53 -19.11
CA ARG A 104 0.26 5.23 -19.83
C ARG A 104 -0.32 6.35 -20.70
N GLN A 105 0.55 7.18 -21.28
CA GLN A 105 0.16 8.28 -22.16
C GLN A 105 -0.66 7.83 -23.37
N ASP A 106 -0.42 6.62 -23.88
CA ASP A 106 -1.17 6.01 -24.98
C ASP A 106 -2.47 5.31 -24.53
N TYR A 107 -2.86 5.50 -23.27
CA TYR A 107 -3.99 4.86 -22.59
C TYR A 107 -3.89 3.34 -22.44
N SER A 108 -2.74 2.73 -22.76
CA SER A 108 -2.50 1.33 -22.42
C SER A 108 -2.37 1.16 -20.91
N ALA A 109 -2.88 0.04 -20.40
CA ALA A 109 -2.84 -0.28 -18.98
C ALA A 109 -1.69 -1.25 -18.68
N ILE A 110 -0.98 -1.01 -17.58
CA ILE A 110 -0.08 -1.97 -16.95
C ILE A 110 -0.54 -2.21 -15.51
N ALA A 111 -0.37 -3.43 -15.02
CA ALA A 111 -0.82 -3.80 -13.67
C ALA A 111 0.12 -4.83 -13.03
N GLY A 112 0.14 -4.86 -11.71
CA GLY A 112 0.93 -5.84 -10.97
C GLY A 112 1.00 -5.58 -9.47
N HIS A 113 1.84 -6.36 -8.80
CA HIS A 113 2.22 -6.11 -7.42
C HIS A 113 3.11 -4.86 -7.37
N LEU A 114 2.73 -3.88 -6.56
CA LEU A 114 3.46 -2.62 -6.43
C LEU A 114 4.65 -2.82 -5.50
N GLN A 115 5.87 -2.67 -6.02
CA GLN A 115 7.06 -2.56 -5.18
C GLN A 115 7.17 -1.13 -4.67
N ASP A 116 7.14 -0.13 -5.56
CA ASP A 116 7.03 1.28 -5.19
C ASP A 116 6.63 2.12 -6.39
N ALA A 117 6.15 3.34 -6.17
CA ALA A 117 5.96 4.35 -7.19
C ALA A 117 6.11 5.76 -6.60
N LYS A 118 6.59 6.70 -7.40
CA LYS A 118 6.84 8.08 -6.97
C LYS A 118 5.76 9.01 -7.49
N ILE A 119 5.05 9.68 -6.58
CA ILE A 119 3.98 10.61 -6.93
C ILE A 119 4.52 11.75 -7.81
N ARG A 120 3.75 12.11 -8.83
CA ARG A 120 3.93 13.32 -9.63
C ARG A 120 2.58 14.02 -9.81
N GLY A 121 2.32 15.02 -8.98
CA GLY A 121 1.00 15.64 -8.86
C GLY A 121 0.27 15.16 -7.61
N ALA A 122 -0.88 14.52 -7.78
CA ALA A 122 -1.73 14.08 -6.67
C ALA A 122 -1.49 12.60 -6.32
N GLY A 123 -1.65 12.28 -5.03
CA GLY A 123 -1.74 10.91 -4.52
C GLY A 123 -2.83 10.86 -3.45
N GLU A 124 -4.02 10.42 -3.83
CA GLU A 124 -5.25 10.51 -3.04
C GLU A 124 -5.73 9.12 -2.64
N PHE A 125 -5.76 8.85 -1.34
CA PHE A 125 -6.03 7.53 -0.80
C PHE A 125 -7.13 7.56 0.23
N PHE A 126 -7.96 6.51 0.21
CA PHE A 126 -8.84 6.14 1.29
C PHE A 126 -8.20 4.98 2.06
N PHE A 127 -8.19 5.13 3.38
CA PHE A 127 -7.75 4.09 4.29
C PHE A 127 -8.91 3.70 5.21
N TYR A 128 -9.22 2.41 5.22
CA TYR A 128 -10.26 1.79 6.05
C TYR A 128 -9.59 0.89 7.10
N PRO A 129 -9.31 1.39 8.31
CA PRO A 129 -8.66 0.60 9.35
C PRO A 129 -9.63 -0.42 9.95
N LEU A 130 -9.09 -1.54 10.41
CA LEU A 130 -9.81 -2.51 11.21
C LEU A 130 -9.32 -2.46 12.66
N GLU A 131 -10.19 -2.82 13.59
CA GLU A 131 -9.84 -2.89 15.02
C GLU A 131 -9.02 -4.15 15.35
N THR A 132 -9.17 -5.21 14.56
CA THR A 132 -8.53 -6.51 14.78
C THR A 132 -7.26 -6.62 13.95
N ALA A 133 -6.12 -6.87 14.60
CA ALA A 133 -4.87 -7.18 13.90
C ALA A 133 -5.03 -8.47 13.08
N ILE A 134 -4.61 -8.42 11.82
CA ILE A 134 -4.64 -9.58 10.92
C ILE A 134 -3.20 -9.96 10.58
N TYR A 135 -2.81 -11.17 10.97
CA TYR A 135 -1.44 -11.66 10.83
C TYR A 135 -1.22 -12.39 9.50
N LYS A 136 0.02 -12.36 9.03
CA LYS A 136 0.51 -13.23 7.97
C LYS A 136 1.65 -14.12 8.49
N THR A 137 1.81 -15.27 7.86
CA THR A 137 2.94 -16.19 8.10
C THR A 137 3.49 -16.64 6.76
N LYS A 138 4.81 -16.83 6.69
CA LYS A 138 5.47 -17.41 5.52
C LYS A 138 4.95 -18.83 5.32
N ASN A 139 4.44 -19.11 4.14
CA ASN A 139 4.18 -20.48 3.71
C ASN A 139 5.39 -20.95 2.90
N GLU A 140 6.13 -21.95 3.40
CA GLU A 140 7.36 -22.45 2.77
C GLU A 140 7.12 -23.22 1.46
N GLU A 141 5.96 -23.88 1.35
CA GLU A 141 5.57 -24.59 0.13
C GLU A 141 5.34 -23.59 -1.01
N VAL A 142 4.55 -22.55 -0.75
CA VAL A 142 4.17 -21.53 -1.74
C VAL A 142 5.26 -20.48 -1.93
N GLY A 143 6.09 -20.23 -0.91
CA GLY A 143 7.17 -19.24 -0.95
C GLY A 143 6.73 -17.80 -0.68
N ILE A 144 5.51 -17.56 -0.20
CA ILE A 144 4.97 -16.20 0.06
C ILE A 144 4.29 -16.10 1.43
N ASN A 145 4.05 -14.88 1.88
CA ASN A 145 3.34 -14.61 3.13
C ASN A 145 1.83 -14.65 2.91
N LEU A 146 1.15 -15.54 3.62
CA LEU A 146 -0.30 -15.72 3.53
C LEU A 146 -0.96 -15.32 4.84
N TYR A 147 -2.25 -14.96 4.79
CA TYR A 147 -3.02 -14.69 6.01
C TYR A 147 -3.04 -15.89 6.95
N ASN A 148 -2.89 -15.62 8.24
CA ASN A 148 -2.98 -16.59 9.32
C ASN A 148 -4.03 -16.12 10.32
N PHE A 149 -5.26 -16.60 10.13
CA PHE A 149 -6.39 -16.24 10.99
C PHE A 149 -6.38 -16.95 12.33
N GLU A 150 -5.73 -18.11 12.46
CA GLU A 150 -5.55 -18.78 13.75
C GLU A 150 -4.73 -17.89 14.67
N LYS A 151 -3.56 -17.43 14.21
CA LYS A 151 -2.74 -16.45 14.94
C LYS A 151 -3.48 -15.13 15.19
N SER A 152 -4.37 -14.72 14.28
CA SER A 152 -5.15 -13.49 14.45
C SER A 152 -6.26 -13.60 15.51
N ASN A 153 -6.67 -14.82 15.85
CA ASN A 153 -7.65 -15.10 16.90
C ASN A 153 -7.02 -15.37 18.27
N GLU A 154 -5.69 -15.54 18.32
CA GLU A 154 -4.96 -15.57 19.58
C GLU A 154 -5.15 -14.21 20.27
N LYS A 155 -5.69 -14.23 21.50
CA LYS A 155 -5.78 -13.01 22.29
C LYS A 155 -4.37 -12.52 22.60
N PRO A 156 -4.11 -11.20 22.52
CA PRO A 156 -2.84 -10.64 22.97
C PRO A 156 -2.58 -10.94 24.45
#